data_AF-A0A2E6VRF8-F1
#
_entry.id   AF-A0A2E6VRF8-F1
#
_cell.length_a   1.000
_cell.length_b   1.000
_cell.length_c   1.000
_cell.angle_alpha   90.00
_cell.angle_beta   90.00
_cell.angle_gamma   90.00
#
_symmetry.space_group_name_H-M   'P 1'
#
loop_
_entity.id
_entity.type
_entity.pdbx_description
1 polymer ?
#
loop_
_entity_poly.entity_id
_entity_poly.type
_entity_poly.pdbx_seq_one_letter_code
_entity_poly.pdbx_strand_id
1 'polypeptide(L)'
;MDETSPQPHHPLVGWLFLAALLWRLCVFGGDDNTLDPLASSIFACFAAYGVWRLPNNTLGIPYFNWWVLLVLFHWVLWPFWPTPFQQLLHFPSLLAPLFIVTALCWFPLSVLRLLPMLILIAGALHGLTSLWQYFFVFPDLLQQQETLGLTKAQIFRLHEGRTLGLSSSPDLSAVLCMAGVFSGLWLMVTRHREQRVGVSLLFIPALCGLGLSRSTGVFLAMVVGCLLVLFLKRFQKRLSFKSELGVLLVMLPFVLFGFRGIQALSTSTHERLLNWRGALDIFSQHWPIGVGPGGFGAAYEMARPVGSNITRYAHGLLFQMPSELGLAGLFLLLLLATLLLRRLKQWHAASQEAPTPWLWGGVAALWAHACIDYDFQAPQTACLLAIFTFLLFSEHEAFPPPPRPSRANEKILILALTLITVAGTYFLTERKGMLLQSREAPFPQASQSLESWITNFPADLEAHLALMSLVVEKQVTCEAHCEVWHQRSQMLTQAWVEKNPAQATGWFLAAQMAKARGEPAQARQWIDRALVLHPGMPAAWLFKLHSFSNDPNYPAWYKEAEGWLHGRYQLKGLPEPKK
;
A
#
# COMPACT_ATOMS: atom_id res chain seq x y z
N MET A 1 -42.16 4.63 -37.62
CA MET A 1 -41.42 3.42 -37.23
C MET A 1 -40.11 3.88 -36.62
N ASP A 2 -40.09 4.08 -35.31
CA ASP A 2 -38.89 4.49 -34.56
C ASP A 2 -38.13 3.24 -34.11
N GLU A 3 -37.23 2.75 -34.97
CA GLU A 3 -36.37 1.58 -34.75
C GLU A 3 -35.09 1.89 -33.94
N THR A 4 -35.09 2.94 -33.11
CA THR A 4 -33.92 3.26 -32.28
C THR A 4 -34.13 2.92 -30.81
N SER A 5 -34.79 1.79 -30.51
CA SER A 5 -34.70 1.24 -29.16
C SER A 5 -33.25 0.81 -28.91
N PRO A 6 -32.55 1.37 -27.92
CA PRO A 6 -31.18 0.99 -27.64
C PRO A 6 -31.16 -0.49 -27.27
N GLN A 7 -30.53 -1.31 -28.12
CA GLN A 7 -30.33 -2.73 -27.81
C GLN A 7 -29.73 -2.87 -26.40
N PRO A 8 -30.30 -3.75 -25.55
CA PRO A 8 -29.87 -3.91 -24.18
C PRO A 8 -28.39 -4.31 -24.16
N HIS A 9 -27.60 -3.54 -23.41
CA HIS A 9 -26.22 -3.90 -23.11
C HIS A 9 -26.18 -5.31 -22.52
N HIS A 10 -25.22 -6.14 -22.96
CA HIS A 10 -25.09 -7.52 -22.49
C HIS A 10 -24.94 -7.55 -20.96
N PRO A 11 -25.93 -8.07 -20.19
CA PRO A 11 -25.91 -8.05 -18.73
C PRO A 11 -24.70 -8.83 -18.16
N LEU A 12 -24.21 -9.81 -18.92
CA LEU A 12 -23.07 -10.65 -18.55
C LEU A 12 -21.79 -9.84 -18.27
N VAL A 13 -21.50 -8.81 -19.07
CA VAL A 13 -20.28 -7.99 -18.91
C VAL A 13 -20.32 -7.22 -17.59
N GLY A 14 -21.50 -6.68 -17.22
CA GLY A 14 -21.68 -6.02 -15.94
C GLY A 14 -21.56 -6.96 -14.75
N TRP A 15 -22.14 -8.16 -14.84
CA TRP A 15 -22.00 -9.15 -13.78
C TRP A 15 -20.56 -9.61 -13.59
N LEU A 16 -19.80 -9.83 -14.68
CA LEU A 16 -18.38 -10.18 -14.61
C LEU A 16 -17.55 -9.06 -13.98
N PHE A 17 -17.81 -7.80 -14.32
CA PHE A 17 -17.14 -6.66 -13.70
C PHE A 17 -17.45 -6.57 -12.20
N LEU A 18 -18.72 -6.70 -11.79
CA LEU A 18 -19.10 -6.66 -10.37
C LEU A 18 -18.49 -7.83 -9.59
N ALA A 19 -18.42 -9.02 -10.19
CA ALA A 19 -17.75 -10.18 -9.60
C ALA A 19 -16.23 -9.95 -9.45
N ALA A 20 -15.57 -9.38 -10.47
CA ALA A 20 -14.16 -9.02 -10.41
C ALA A 20 -13.89 -7.93 -9.37
N LEU A 21 -14.79 -6.94 -9.25
CA LEU A 21 -14.71 -5.90 -8.24
C LEU A 21 -14.88 -6.48 -6.83
N LEU A 22 -15.88 -7.34 -6.63
CA LEU A 22 -16.09 -8.02 -5.35
C LEU A 22 -14.88 -8.90 -5.00
N TRP A 23 -14.35 -9.66 -5.97
CA TRP A 23 -13.12 -10.42 -5.80
C TRP A 23 -11.96 -9.52 -5.39
N ARG A 24 -11.77 -8.36 -6.03
CA ARG A 24 -10.72 -7.40 -5.66
C ARG A 24 -10.90 -6.81 -4.27
N LEU A 25 -12.15 -6.60 -3.84
CA LEU A 25 -12.48 -6.09 -2.50
C LEU A 25 -12.39 -7.16 -1.41
N CYS A 26 -12.47 -8.45 -1.76
CA CYS A 26 -12.57 -9.55 -0.79
C CYS A 26 -11.38 -10.51 -0.79
N VAL A 27 -10.62 -10.62 -1.89
CA VAL A 27 -9.59 -11.64 -2.04
C VAL A 27 -8.21 -11.03 -2.05
N PHE A 28 -7.39 -11.64 -1.19
CA PHE A 28 -6.00 -11.30 -0.97
C PHE A 28 -5.11 -11.73 -2.15
N GLY A 29 -4.20 -10.86 -2.54
CA GLY A 29 -2.93 -11.27 -3.15
C GLY A 29 -1.96 -11.60 -2.03
N GLY A 30 -1.62 -12.88 -1.86
CA GLY A 30 -0.54 -13.35 -0.98
C GLY A 30 0.74 -12.53 -1.18
N ASP A 31 1.43 -12.19 -0.09
CA ASP A 31 2.76 -11.56 -0.01
C ASP A 31 3.24 -10.91 -1.32
N ASP A 32 2.86 -9.67 -1.65
CA ASP A 32 3.37 -8.84 -2.78
C ASP A 32 3.58 -9.51 -4.19
N ASN A 33 3.39 -10.82 -4.40
CA ASN A 33 4.32 -11.54 -5.28
C ASN A 33 3.72 -12.56 -6.26
N THR A 34 2.53 -13.15 -6.07
CA THR A 34 2.14 -14.27 -6.97
C THR A 34 0.72 -14.31 -7.50
N LEU A 35 -0.29 -13.72 -6.84
CA LEU A 35 -1.70 -13.88 -7.27
C LEU A 35 -2.44 -12.59 -7.68
N ASP A 36 -1.87 -11.42 -7.40
CA ASP A 36 -2.41 -10.14 -7.89
C ASP A 36 -2.29 -9.87 -9.42
N PRO A 37 -1.31 -10.43 -10.16
CA PRO A 37 -1.14 -10.07 -11.57
C PRO A 37 -2.37 -10.40 -12.43
N LEU A 38 -3.05 -11.54 -12.21
CA LEU A 38 -4.22 -11.95 -13.00
C LEU A 38 -5.43 -11.05 -12.73
N ALA A 39 -5.72 -10.75 -11.46
CA ALA A 39 -6.81 -9.85 -11.09
C ALA A 39 -6.54 -8.42 -11.62
N SER A 40 -5.31 -7.93 -11.45
CA SER A 40 -4.87 -6.66 -12.01
C SER A 40 -4.93 -6.64 -13.55
N SER A 41 -4.67 -7.78 -14.20
CA SER A 41 -4.75 -7.90 -15.67
C SER A 41 -6.18 -7.90 -16.18
N ILE A 42 -7.05 -8.72 -15.59
CA ILE A 42 -8.49 -8.75 -15.93
C ILE A 42 -9.07 -7.34 -15.77
N PHE A 43 -8.67 -6.65 -14.71
CA PHE A 43 -9.14 -5.32 -14.40
C PHE A 43 -8.59 -4.24 -15.34
N ALA A 44 -7.29 -4.27 -15.63
CA ALA A 44 -6.68 -3.42 -16.64
C ALA A 44 -7.31 -3.64 -18.02
N CYS A 45 -7.69 -4.88 -18.38
CA CYS A 45 -8.44 -5.17 -19.61
C CYS A 45 -9.83 -4.53 -19.61
N PHE A 46 -10.60 -4.67 -18.52
CA PHE A 46 -11.93 -4.07 -18.40
C PHE A 46 -11.92 -2.55 -18.48
N ALA A 47 -10.81 -1.95 -18.11
CA ALA A 47 -10.75 -0.52 -17.97
C ALA A 47 -9.94 0.19 -19.07
N ALA A 48 -9.00 -0.50 -19.70
CA ALA A 48 -8.58 -0.24 -21.08
C ALA A 48 -9.80 -0.17 -22.01
N TYR A 49 -10.71 -1.14 -21.87
CA TYR A 49 -12.00 -1.15 -22.58
C TYR A 49 -12.86 0.08 -22.24
N GLY A 50 -12.92 0.47 -20.96
CA GLY A 50 -13.63 1.67 -20.53
C GLY A 50 -13.02 3.00 -21.01
N VAL A 51 -11.69 3.15 -21.01
CA VAL A 51 -11.01 4.40 -21.40
C VAL A 51 -11.21 4.66 -22.89
N TRP A 52 -11.14 3.62 -23.71
CA TRP A 52 -11.18 3.76 -25.16
C TRP A 52 -12.56 4.14 -25.72
N ARG A 53 -13.64 3.75 -25.05
CA ARG A 53 -14.97 4.14 -25.51
C ARG A 53 -15.37 5.56 -25.06
N LEU A 54 -14.54 6.29 -24.31
CA LEU A 54 -14.82 7.68 -23.95
C LEU A 54 -14.94 8.55 -25.21
N PRO A 55 -16.01 9.33 -25.37
CA PRO A 55 -16.16 10.22 -26.51
C PRO A 55 -15.25 11.44 -26.33
N ASN A 56 -14.60 11.89 -27.41
CA ASN A 56 -13.75 13.09 -27.41
C ASN A 56 -14.45 14.39 -26.95
N ASN A 57 -15.78 14.41 -26.77
CA ASN A 57 -16.55 15.64 -26.56
C ASN A 57 -17.63 15.60 -25.44
N THR A 58 -17.88 14.49 -24.74
CA THR A 58 -19.09 14.39 -23.88
C THR A 58 -18.99 15.00 -22.48
N LEU A 59 -17.80 15.37 -22.00
CA LEU A 59 -17.66 15.94 -20.66
C LEU A 59 -17.63 17.47 -20.63
N GLY A 60 -17.50 18.17 -21.76
CA GLY A 60 -17.32 19.64 -21.78
C GLY A 60 -16.09 20.14 -20.99
N ILE A 61 -15.27 19.22 -20.48
CA ILE A 61 -14.12 19.48 -19.65
C ILE A 61 -12.97 18.59 -20.17
N PRO A 62 -11.76 19.14 -20.41
CA PRO A 62 -10.61 18.43 -21.01
C PRO A 62 -9.98 17.35 -20.11
N TYR A 63 -10.70 16.76 -19.16
CA TYR A 63 -10.15 15.76 -18.22
C TYR A 63 -9.63 14.50 -18.92
N PHE A 64 -10.22 14.07 -20.04
CA PHE A 64 -9.70 12.95 -20.84
C PHE A 64 -8.25 13.19 -21.30
N ASN A 65 -7.94 14.41 -21.75
CA ASN A 65 -6.58 14.77 -22.16
C ASN A 65 -5.62 14.77 -20.97
N TRP A 66 -6.04 15.20 -19.78
CA TRP A 66 -5.17 15.22 -18.60
C TRP A 66 -4.78 13.81 -18.11
N TRP A 67 -5.66 12.81 -18.22
CA TRP A 67 -5.36 11.44 -17.79
C TRP A 67 -4.48 10.68 -18.77
N VAL A 68 -4.71 10.85 -20.07
CA VAL A 68 -3.80 10.36 -21.11
C VAL A 68 -2.46 11.07 -21.01
N LEU A 69 -2.44 12.37 -20.73
CA LEU A 69 -1.21 13.11 -20.45
C LEU A 69 -0.54 12.65 -19.17
N LEU A 70 -1.25 12.26 -18.11
CA LEU A 70 -0.66 11.69 -16.89
C LEU A 70 0.00 10.34 -17.15
N VAL A 71 -0.70 9.45 -17.86
CA VAL A 71 -0.16 8.14 -18.25
C VAL A 71 1.04 8.33 -19.19
N LEU A 72 0.91 9.17 -20.22
CA LEU A 72 2.00 9.49 -21.15
C LEU A 72 3.15 10.23 -20.46
N PHE A 73 2.88 11.16 -19.55
CA PHE A 73 3.90 11.84 -18.74
C PHE A 73 4.65 10.83 -17.88
N HIS A 74 3.94 9.91 -17.24
CA HIS A 74 4.56 8.79 -16.53
C HIS A 74 5.42 7.94 -17.46
N TRP A 75 4.92 7.63 -18.65
CA TRP A 75 5.60 6.79 -19.63
C TRP A 75 6.81 7.46 -20.27
N VAL A 76 6.75 8.78 -20.48
CA VAL A 76 7.85 9.61 -20.99
C VAL A 76 8.90 9.84 -19.92
N LEU A 77 8.50 10.01 -18.66
CA LEU A 77 9.42 10.14 -17.53
C LEU A 77 10.03 8.81 -17.07
N TRP A 78 9.43 7.69 -17.47
CA TRP A 78 9.87 6.34 -17.14
C TRP A 78 11.37 6.06 -17.31
N PRO A 79 12.02 6.44 -18.44
CA PRO A 79 13.44 6.15 -18.64
C PRO A 79 14.36 6.96 -17.73
N PHE A 80 13.84 8.02 -17.12
CA PHE A 80 14.59 8.94 -16.28
C PHE A 80 14.52 8.59 -14.79
N TRP A 81 13.75 7.56 -14.41
CA TRP A 81 13.64 7.15 -13.03
C TRP A 81 14.71 6.13 -12.61
N PRO A 82 15.19 6.17 -11.36
CA PRO A 82 16.33 5.34 -10.93
C PRO A 82 16.01 3.85 -10.83
N THR A 83 14.74 3.47 -10.65
CA THR A 83 14.33 2.08 -10.31
C THR A 83 13.13 1.58 -11.12
N PRO A 84 13.11 1.70 -12.46
CA PRO A 84 11.90 1.55 -13.29
C PRO A 84 11.12 0.25 -13.01
N PHE A 85 11.79 -0.86 -12.71
CA PHE A 85 11.11 -2.14 -12.49
C PHE A 85 10.26 -2.22 -11.21
N GLN A 86 10.74 -1.70 -10.07
CA GLN A 86 9.96 -1.68 -8.83
C GLN A 86 8.72 -0.78 -8.98
N GLN A 87 8.81 0.27 -9.80
CA GLN A 87 7.72 1.20 -10.06
C GLN A 87 6.59 0.55 -10.87
N LEU A 88 6.91 -0.44 -11.73
CA LEU A 88 5.93 -1.24 -12.48
C LEU A 88 5.05 -2.10 -11.55
N LEU A 89 5.57 -2.55 -10.41
CA LEU A 89 4.82 -3.33 -9.41
C LEU A 89 3.87 -2.47 -8.58
N HIS A 90 4.17 -1.18 -8.41
CA HIS A 90 3.29 -0.20 -7.77
C HIS A 90 2.32 0.48 -8.76
N PHE A 91 2.56 0.34 -10.06
CA PHE A 91 1.71 0.89 -11.12
C PHE A 91 0.23 0.45 -11.04
N PRO A 92 -0.11 -0.80 -10.65
CA PRO A 92 -1.49 -1.22 -10.47
C PRO A 92 -2.25 -0.46 -9.37
N SER A 93 -1.61 0.00 -8.28
CA SER A 93 -2.32 0.78 -7.25
C SER A 93 -2.69 2.19 -7.73
N LEU A 94 -1.90 2.76 -8.64
CA LEU A 94 -2.19 4.04 -9.29
C LEU A 94 -3.22 3.91 -10.42
N LEU A 95 -3.15 2.84 -11.21
CA LEU A 95 -4.05 2.63 -12.34
C LEU A 95 -5.38 2.00 -11.94
N ALA A 96 -5.45 1.18 -10.89
CA ALA A 96 -6.70 0.52 -10.51
C ALA A 96 -7.83 1.52 -10.18
N PRO A 97 -7.62 2.59 -9.39
CA PRO A 97 -8.64 3.61 -9.17
C PRO A 97 -9.12 4.24 -10.49
N LEU A 98 -8.19 4.57 -11.39
CA LEU A 98 -8.49 5.13 -12.72
C LEU A 98 -9.36 4.16 -13.51
N PHE A 99 -9.00 2.89 -13.47
CA PHE A 99 -9.66 1.84 -14.19
C PHE A 99 -11.08 1.58 -13.69
N ILE A 100 -11.29 1.58 -12.36
CA ILE A 100 -12.63 1.54 -11.77
C ILE A 100 -13.45 2.73 -12.23
N VAL A 101 -12.97 3.95 -11.97
CA VAL A 101 -13.76 5.16 -12.24
C VAL A 101 -14.19 5.17 -13.69
N THR A 102 -13.25 4.83 -14.58
CA THR A 102 -13.55 4.73 -15.99
C THR A 102 -14.61 3.68 -16.26
N ALA A 103 -14.47 2.45 -15.77
CA ALA A 103 -15.48 1.39 -15.94
C ALA A 103 -16.84 1.76 -15.34
N LEU A 104 -16.88 2.50 -14.22
CA LEU A 104 -18.11 2.96 -13.60
C LEU A 104 -18.88 3.96 -14.46
N CYS A 105 -18.21 4.81 -15.24
CA CYS A 105 -18.86 5.70 -16.21
C CYS A 105 -19.70 4.94 -17.27
N TRP A 106 -19.48 3.64 -17.45
CA TRP A 106 -20.18 2.81 -18.44
C TRP A 106 -21.43 2.14 -17.90
N PHE A 107 -21.55 2.04 -16.58
CA PHE A 107 -22.65 1.32 -15.98
C PHE A 107 -23.88 2.22 -15.87
N PRO A 108 -25.07 1.70 -16.21
CA PRO A 108 -26.29 2.45 -15.97
C PRO A 108 -26.41 2.73 -14.48
N LEU A 109 -27.02 3.86 -14.11
CA LEU A 109 -27.19 4.28 -12.73
C LEU A 109 -27.84 3.19 -11.84
N SER A 110 -28.68 2.32 -12.43
CA SER A 110 -29.27 1.16 -11.77
C SER A 110 -28.22 0.15 -11.26
N VAL A 111 -27.15 -0.08 -12.03
CA VAL A 111 -26.03 -0.95 -11.64
C VAL A 111 -25.14 -0.24 -10.62
N LEU A 112 -24.89 1.06 -10.79
CA LEU A 112 -24.10 1.84 -9.83
C LEU A 112 -24.73 1.88 -8.43
N ARG A 113 -26.06 1.84 -8.34
CA ARG A 113 -26.79 1.72 -7.06
C ARG A 113 -26.54 0.40 -6.32
N LEU A 114 -25.92 -0.60 -6.97
CA LEU A 114 -25.48 -1.85 -6.32
C LEU A 114 -24.13 -1.70 -5.62
N LEU A 115 -23.31 -0.70 -5.97
CA LEU A 115 -21.95 -0.57 -5.44
C LEU A 115 -21.91 -0.48 -3.92
N PRO A 116 -22.77 0.31 -3.24
CA PRO A 116 -22.73 0.35 -1.78
C PRO A 116 -23.19 -0.94 -1.12
N MET A 117 -24.01 -1.75 -1.80
CA MET A 117 -24.32 -3.10 -1.32
C MET A 117 -23.09 -4.00 -1.43
N LEU A 118 -22.34 -3.94 -2.53
CA LEU A 118 -21.10 -4.71 -2.69
C LEU A 118 -20.03 -4.31 -1.68
N ILE A 119 -19.88 -3.01 -1.42
CA ILE A 119 -18.96 -2.49 -0.41
C ILE A 119 -19.37 -2.96 0.99
N LEU A 120 -20.67 -2.94 1.29
CA LEU A 120 -21.19 -3.47 2.55
C LEU A 120 -20.93 -4.97 2.69
N ILE A 121 -21.17 -5.76 1.64
CA ILE A 121 -20.86 -7.20 1.62
C ILE A 121 -19.37 -7.44 1.86
N ALA A 122 -18.49 -6.68 1.19
CA ALA A 122 -17.04 -6.79 1.39
C ALA A 122 -16.65 -6.48 2.84
N GLY A 123 -17.16 -5.39 3.41
CA GLY A 123 -16.95 -5.07 4.83
C GLY A 123 -17.49 -6.15 5.78
N ALA A 124 -18.65 -6.74 5.46
CA ALA A 124 -19.23 -7.81 6.25
C ALA A 124 -18.38 -9.09 6.20
N LEU A 125 -17.85 -9.46 5.04
CA LEU A 125 -16.95 -10.59 4.88
C LEU A 125 -15.66 -10.40 5.69
N HIS A 126 -15.04 -9.22 5.62
CA HIS A 126 -13.89 -8.88 6.49
C HIS A 126 -14.23 -8.96 7.97
N GLY A 127 -15.44 -8.52 8.35
CA GLY A 127 -15.96 -8.61 9.70
C GLY A 127 -16.18 -10.04 10.20
N LEU A 128 -16.79 -10.90 9.38
CA LEU A 128 -16.98 -12.32 9.69
C LEU A 128 -15.64 -13.05 9.80
N THR A 129 -14.71 -12.80 8.88
CA THR A 129 -13.35 -13.36 8.96
C THR A 129 -12.62 -12.86 10.20
N SER A 130 -12.81 -11.60 10.58
CA SER A 130 -12.23 -11.05 11.82
C SER A 130 -12.78 -11.77 13.07
N LEU A 131 -14.10 -11.96 13.15
CA LEU A 131 -14.72 -12.72 14.23
C LEU A 131 -14.17 -14.15 14.28
N TRP A 132 -14.06 -14.82 13.13
CA TRP A 132 -13.51 -16.18 13.05
C TRP A 132 -12.05 -16.24 13.50
N GLN A 133 -11.22 -15.27 13.05
CA GLN A 133 -9.82 -15.16 13.47
C GLN A 133 -9.69 -14.98 14.98
N TYR A 134 -10.48 -14.08 15.56
CA TYR A 134 -10.42 -13.75 16.97
C TYR A 134 -10.85 -14.91 17.87
N PHE A 135 -11.97 -15.57 17.55
CA PHE A 135 -12.56 -16.59 18.42
C PHE A 135 -11.98 -18.00 18.21
N PHE A 136 -11.47 -18.31 17.02
CA PHE A 136 -11.05 -19.68 16.70
C PHE A 136 -9.58 -19.76 16.27
N VAL A 137 -9.17 -18.97 15.28
CA VAL A 137 -7.82 -19.12 14.69
C VAL A 137 -6.73 -18.69 15.67
N PHE A 138 -6.84 -17.52 16.30
CA PHE A 138 -5.79 -17.01 17.17
C PHE A 138 -5.61 -17.86 18.44
N PRO A 139 -6.67 -18.28 19.14
CA PRO A 139 -6.54 -19.21 20.25
C PRO A 139 -5.88 -20.53 19.85
N ASP A 140 -6.25 -21.10 18.70
CA ASP A 140 -5.66 -22.35 18.20
C ASP A 140 -4.17 -22.19 17.86
N LEU A 141 -3.79 -21.12 17.16
CA LEU A 141 -2.38 -20.81 16.87
C LEU A 141 -1.56 -20.58 18.14
N LEU A 142 -2.13 -19.95 19.16
CA LEU A 142 -1.49 -19.77 20.46
C LEU A 142 -1.30 -21.10 21.19
N GLN A 143 -2.27 -22.01 21.10
CA GLN A 143 -2.16 -23.36 21.66
C GLN A 143 -1.07 -24.17 20.94
N GLN A 144 -0.89 -23.96 19.64
CA GLN A 144 0.10 -24.65 18.80
C GLN A 144 1.45 -23.91 18.70
N GLN A 145 1.68 -22.86 19.50
CA GLN A 145 2.81 -21.95 19.32
C GLN A 145 4.19 -22.64 19.36
N GLU A 146 4.35 -23.67 20.19
CA GLU A 146 5.60 -24.44 20.30
C GLU A 146 5.80 -25.33 19.07
N THR A 147 4.75 -26.07 18.66
CA THR A 147 4.76 -26.94 17.48
C THR A 147 5.03 -26.17 16.18
N LEU A 148 4.46 -24.97 16.07
CA LEU A 148 4.63 -24.11 14.90
C LEU A 148 5.91 -23.27 14.93
N GLY A 149 6.70 -23.35 16.02
CA GLY A 149 7.91 -22.55 16.18
C GLY A 149 7.66 -21.03 16.12
N LEU A 150 6.52 -20.57 16.66
CA LEU A 150 6.15 -19.16 16.60
C LEU A 150 7.16 -18.31 17.38
N THR A 151 7.60 -17.21 16.75
CA THR A 151 8.45 -16.22 17.42
C THR A 151 7.68 -15.48 18.51
N LYS A 152 8.41 -14.95 19.51
CA LYS A 152 7.81 -14.11 20.58
C LYS A 152 7.00 -12.93 20.03
N ALA A 153 7.44 -12.34 18.91
CA ALA A 153 6.74 -11.25 18.26
C ALA A 153 5.41 -11.70 17.63
N GLN A 154 5.37 -12.89 17.03
CA GLN A 154 4.13 -13.48 16.50
C GLN A 154 3.16 -13.82 17.64
N ILE A 155 3.64 -14.45 18.71
CA ILE A 155 2.84 -14.78 19.91
C ILE A 155 2.25 -13.50 20.52
N PHE A 156 3.07 -12.46 20.69
CA PHE A 156 2.61 -11.15 21.19
C PHE A 156 1.50 -10.56 20.29
N ARG A 157 1.68 -10.59 18.96
CA ARG A 157 0.66 -10.12 18.01
C ARG A 157 -0.65 -10.91 18.09
N LEU A 158 -0.58 -12.23 18.27
CA LEU A 158 -1.77 -13.07 18.45
C LEU A 158 -2.51 -12.70 19.75
N HIS A 159 -1.78 -12.48 20.85
CA HIS A 159 -2.35 -12.00 22.12
C HIS A 159 -2.95 -10.59 22.03
N GLU A 160 -2.42 -9.72 21.17
CA GLU A 160 -3.06 -8.41 20.91
C GLU A 160 -4.46 -8.54 20.31
N GLY A 161 -4.82 -9.70 19.75
CA GLY A 161 -6.16 -9.97 19.22
C GLY A 161 -6.55 -9.09 18.04
N ARG A 162 -5.57 -8.53 17.31
CA ARG A 162 -5.82 -7.68 16.14
C ARG A 162 -6.06 -8.53 14.92
N THR A 163 -7.30 -8.54 14.49
CA THR A 163 -7.71 -9.34 13.35
C THR A 163 -7.30 -8.66 12.04
N LEU A 164 -6.93 -9.48 11.07
CA LEU A 164 -6.52 -9.05 9.74
C LEU A 164 -7.70 -9.06 8.75
N GLY A 165 -8.82 -9.68 9.12
CA GLY A 165 -9.90 -10.00 8.18
C GLY A 165 -9.35 -10.76 6.98
N LEU A 166 -9.72 -10.35 5.77
CA LEU A 166 -9.18 -10.89 4.51
C LEU A 166 -8.02 -10.06 3.94
N SER A 167 -7.40 -9.19 4.75
CA SER A 167 -6.31 -8.29 4.34
C SER A 167 -4.95 -8.69 4.93
N SER A 168 -3.86 -8.08 4.45
CA SER A 168 -2.51 -8.21 5.02
C SER A 168 -2.33 -7.44 6.31
N SER A 169 -3.15 -6.42 6.52
CA SER A 169 -3.03 -5.54 7.68
C SER A 169 -4.38 -5.30 8.34
N PRO A 170 -4.38 -5.14 9.68
CA PRO A 170 -5.59 -4.82 10.41
C PRO A 170 -6.16 -3.46 9.97
N ASP A 171 -5.30 -2.51 9.59
CA ASP A 171 -5.70 -1.16 9.18
C ASP A 171 -6.42 -1.18 7.83
N LEU A 172 -5.94 -1.94 6.84
CA LEU A 172 -6.63 -2.10 5.55
C LEU A 172 -7.98 -2.81 5.70
N SER A 173 -8.04 -3.85 6.54
CA SER A 173 -9.30 -4.54 6.86
C SER A 173 -10.31 -3.59 7.54
N ALA A 174 -9.82 -2.76 8.46
CA ALA A 174 -10.63 -1.75 9.14
C ALA A 174 -11.19 -0.71 8.15
N VAL A 175 -10.43 -0.29 7.15
CA VAL A 175 -10.89 0.64 6.11
C VAL A 175 -12.01 0.03 5.26
N LEU A 176 -11.90 -1.24 4.87
CA LEU A 176 -12.96 -1.97 4.16
C LEU A 176 -14.23 -2.10 5.01
N CYS A 177 -14.08 -2.43 6.30
CA CYS A 177 -15.18 -2.43 7.26
C CYS A 177 -15.82 -1.04 7.41
N MET A 178 -15.02 0.02 7.55
CA MET A 178 -15.49 1.42 7.65
C MET A 178 -16.26 1.85 6.40
N ALA A 179 -15.75 1.55 5.21
CA ALA A 179 -16.45 1.78 3.94
C ALA A 179 -17.79 1.03 3.89
N GLY A 180 -17.80 -0.23 4.38
CA GLY A 180 -19.01 -1.02 4.56
C GLY A 180 -20.01 -0.36 5.52
N VAL A 181 -19.55 0.16 6.66
CA VAL A 181 -20.38 0.87 7.65
C VAL A 181 -21.06 2.10 7.03
N PHE A 182 -20.32 2.99 6.35
CA PHE A 182 -20.92 4.15 5.69
C PHE A 182 -21.89 3.76 4.58
N SER A 183 -21.58 2.70 3.81
CA SER A 183 -22.48 2.16 2.79
C SER A 183 -23.76 1.58 3.38
N GLY A 184 -23.66 0.84 4.49
CA GLY A 184 -24.80 0.30 5.22
C GLY A 184 -25.70 1.39 5.80
N LEU A 185 -25.10 2.46 6.37
CA LEU A 185 -25.85 3.63 6.85
C LEU A 185 -26.61 4.33 5.72
N TRP A 186 -25.99 4.50 4.56
CA TRP A 186 -26.64 5.04 3.37
C TRP A 186 -27.80 4.14 2.88
N LEU A 187 -27.58 2.83 2.82
CA LEU A 187 -28.59 1.85 2.41
C LEU A 187 -29.77 1.78 3.39
N MET A 188 -29.52 1.84 4.71
CA MET A 188 -30.59 1.84 5.71
C MET A 188 -31.53 3.04 5.57
N VAL A 189 -31.02 4.20 5.14
CA VAL A 189 -31.84 5.41 4.92
C VAL A 189 -32.62 5.32 3.60
N THR A 190 -32.04 4.72 2.56
CA THR A 190 -32.63 4.66 1.20
C THR A 190 -33.59 3.50 0.98
N ARG A 191 -33.52 2.44 1.78
CA ARG A 191 -34.27 1.18 1.56
C ARG A 191 -35.54 1.07 2.40
N HIS A 192 -36.48 0.28 1.90
CA HIS A 192 -37.73 -0.07 2.60
C HIS A 192 -37.47 -0.90 3.87
N ARG A 193 -38.42 -0.87 4.82
CA ARG A 193 -38.28 -1.47 6.16
C ARG A 193 -37.83 -2.94 6.13
N GLU A 194 -38.33 -3.74 5.20
CA GLU A 194 -37.98 -5.17 5.07
C GLU A 194 -36.52 -5.36 4.62
N GLN A 195 -36.08 -4.56 3.64
CA GLN A 195 -34.70 -4.60 3.13
C GLN A 195 -33.68 -4.14 4.17
N ARG A 196 -34.09 -3.31 5.14
CA ARG A 196 -33.22 -2.87 6.24
C ARG A 196 -32.76 -4.03 7.10
N VAL A 197 -33.54 -5.09 7.25
CA VAL A 197 -33.13 -6.28 8.02
C VAL A 197 -31.91 -6.93 7.36
N GLY A 198 -31.96 -7.15 6.05
CA GLY A 198 -30.82 -7.69 5.29
C GLY A 198 -29.58 -6.78 5.36
N VAL A 199 -29.77 -5.47 5.25
CA VAL A 199 -28.68 -4.49 5.41
C VAL A 199 -28.07 -4.55 6.82
N SER A 200 -28.90 -4.64 7.87
CA SER A 200 -28.43 -4.75 9.26
C SER A 200 -27.63 -6.03 9.51
N LEU A 201 -28.04 -7.15 8.92
CA LEU A 201 -27.32 -8.43 9.04
C LEU A 201 -25.90 -8.37 8.46
N LEU A 202 -25.67 -7.54 7.43
CA LEU A 202 -24.34 -7.31 6.87
C LEU A 202 -23.58 -6.20 7.62
N PHE A 203 -24.31 -5.19 8.10
CA PHE A 203 -23.74 -4.06 8.82
C PHE A 203 -23.11 -4.47 10.15
N ILE A 204 -23.75 -5.36 10.92
CA ILE A 204 -23.28 -5.80 12.24
C ILE A 204 -21.89 -6.46 12.14
N PRO A 205 -21.64 -7.46 11.28
CA PRO A 205 -20.31 -8.02 11.09
C PRO A 205 -19.27 -6.98 10.70
N ALA A 206 -19.58 -6.06 9.76
CA ALA A 206 -18.65 -4.99 9.37
C ALA A 206 -18.25 -4.11 10.56
N LEU A 207 -19.22 -3.76 11.42
CA LEU A 207 -18.96 -3.01 12.65
C LEU A 207 -18.10 -3.81 13.66
N CYS A 208 -18.36 -5.11 13.80
CA CYS A 208 -17.53 -5.99 14.64
C CYS A 208 -16.09 -6.08 14.12
N GLY A 209 -15.90 -6.24 12.81
CA GLY A 209 -14.58 -6.26 12.17
C GLY A 209 -13.79 -4.98 12.40
N LEU A 210 -14.48 -3.83 12.29
CA LEU A 210 -13.91 -2.53 12.63
C LEU A 210 -13.41 -2.50 14.08
N GLY A 211 -14.23 -2.96 15.03
CA GLY A 211 -13.85 -3.08 16.45
C GLY A 211 -12.62 -3.97 16.69
N LEU A 212 -12.62 -5.17 16.10
CA LEU A 212 -11.58 -6.18 16.31
C LEU A 212 -10.25 -5.84 15.62
N SER A 213 -10.26 -4.99 14.58
CA SER A 213 -9.04 -4.50 13.95
C SER A 213 -8.14 -3.68 14.91
N ARG A 214 -8.77 -3.03 15.89
CA ARG A 214 -8.15 -2.07 16.81
C ARG A 214 -7.31 -1.02 16.07
N SER A 215 -7.77 -0.58 14.90
CA SER A 215 -7.10 0.43 14.07
C SER A 215 -7.43 1.84 14.54
N THR A 216 -6.50 2.47 15.26
CA THR A 216 -6.64 3.85 15.71
C THR A 216 -6.83 4.84 14.57
N GLY A 217 -6.11 4.65 13.46
CA GLY A 217 -6.23 5.53 12.30
C GLY A 217 -7.65 5.55 11.76
N VAL A 218 -8.24 4.36 11.57
CA VAL A 218 -9.60 4.24 11.04
C VAL A 218 -10.64 4.82 11.99
N PHE A 219 -10.49 4.66 13.31
CA PHE A 219 -11.41 5.29 14.26
C PHE A 219 -11.37 6.83 14.17
N LEU A 220 -10.17 7.43 14.09
CA LEU A 220 -10.04 8.88 13.92
C LEU A 220 -10.66 9.34 12.60
N ALA A 221 -10.40 8.61 11.52
CA ALA A 221 -10.99 8.86 10.20
C ALA A 221 -12.53 8.78 10.23
N MET A 222 -13.08 7.79 10.92
CA MET A 222 -14.52 7.63 11.08
C MET A 222 -15.15 8.79 11.86
N VAL A 223 -14.47 9.32 12.90
CA VAL A 223 -14.91 10.53 13.61
C VAL A 223 -15.00 11.71 12.64
N VAL A 224 -13.98 11.93 11.79
CA VAL A 224 -14.01 12.99 10.77
C VAL A 224 -15.20 12.83 9.82
N GLY A 225 -15.45 11.61 9.32
CA GLY A 225 -16.60 11.32 8.46
C GLY A 225 -17.95 11.58 9.14
N CYS A 226 -18.10 11.13 10.39
CA CYS A 226 -19.32 11.35 11.18
C CYS A 226 -19.55 12.84 11.50
N LEU A 227 -18.49 13.59 11.86
CA LEU A 227 -18.58 15.03 12.09
C LEU A 227 -19.03 15.77 10.82
N LEU A 228 -18.53 15.38 9.64
CA LEU A 228 -19.00 15.94 8.38
C LEU A 228 -20.48 15.61 8.14
N VAL A 229 -20.92 14.37 8.37
CA VAL A 229 -22.35 14.01 8.25
C VAL A 229 -23.22 14.91 9.13
N LEU A 230 -22.85 15.07 10.41
CA LEU A 230 -23.58 15.90 11.37
C LEU A 230 -23.61 17.37 10.92
N PHE A 231 -22.47 17.89 10.46
CA PHE A 231 -22.36 19.23 9.92
C PHE A 231 -23.29 19.43 8.72
N LEU A 232 -23.22 18.57 7.70
CA LEU A 232 -24.04 18.69 6.50
C LEU A 232 -25.54 18.57 6.81
N LYS A 233 -25.92 17.61 7.67
CA LYS A 233 -27.32 17.43 8.10
C LYS A 233 -27.87 18.60 8.91
N ARG A 234 -27.03 19.31 9.69
CA ARG A 234 -27.44 20.55 10.40
C ARG A 234 -27.96 21.60 9.42
N PHE A 235 -27.31 21.77 8.29
CA PHE A 235 -27.77 22.72 7.26
C PHE A 235 -29.01 22.25 6.53
N GLN A 236 -29.35 20.95 6.61
CA GLN A 236 -30.52 20.42 5.93
C GLN A 236 -31.85 20.74 6.62
N LYS A 237 -31.84 21.36 7.80
CA LYS A 237 -33.03 21.65 8.65
C LYS A 237 -33.95 20.44 8.91
N ARG A 238 -33.53 19.22 8.53
CA ARG A 238 -34.30 17.97 8.61
C ARG A 238 -34.04 17.17 9.90
N LEU A 239 -33.31 17.71 10.86
CA LEU A 239 -32.82 16.92 12.00
C LEU A 239 -33.56 17.18 13.32
N SER A 240 -34.09 16.10 13.88
CA SER A 240 -34.16 15.88 15.32
C SER A 240 -32.75 15.46 15.79
N PHE A 241 -31.94 16.40 16.26
CA PHE A 241 -30.54 16.24 16.71
C PHE A 241 -30.25 15.02 17.62
N LYS A 242 -31.28 14.46 18.26
CA LYS A 242 -31.18 13.40 19.26
C LYS A 242 -30.82 12.02 18.69
N SER A 243 -31.30 11.64 17.51
CA SER A 243 -31.05 10.30 16.93
C SER A 243 -29.63 10.14 16.42
N GLU A 244 -29.10 11.15 15.74
CA GLU A 244 -27.74 11.11 15.19
C GLU A 244 -26.66 11.30 16.26
N LEU A 245 -26.92 12.13 17.28
CA LEU A 245 -26.05 12.20 18.45
C LEU A 245 -25.97 10.84 19.14
N GLY A 246 -27.07 10.07 19.15
CA GLY A 246 -27.09 8.68 19.61
C GLY A 246 -26.10 7.79 18.85
N VAL A 247 -26.05 7.86 17.52
CA VAL A 247 -25.07 7.10 16.72
C VAL A 247 -23.63 7.51 17.04
N LEU A 248 -23.35 8.81 17.14
CA LEU A 248 -22.02 9.29 17.52
C LEU A 248 -21.63 8.84 18.93
N LEU A 249 -22.56 8.91 19.88
CA LEU A 249 -22.36 8.50 21.26
C LEU A 249 -22.23 6.98 21.42
N VAL A 250 -22.80 6.17 20.53
CA VAL A 250 -22.54 4.71 20.48
C VAL A 250 -21.18 4.44 19.86
N MET A 251 -20.77 5.20 18.85
CA MET A 251 -19.45 5.05 18.22
C MET A 251 -18.30 5.50 19.14
N LEU A 252 -18.54 6.47 20.02
CA LEU A 252 -17.51 7.01 20.92
C LEU A 252 -16.92 5.96 21.88
N PRO A 253 -17.71 5.09 22.55
CA PRO A 253 -17.20 3.91 23.24
C PRO A 253 -16.37 3.01 22.35
N PHE A 254 -16.76 2.72 21.10
CA PHE A 254 -15.92 1.89 20.21
C PHE A 254 -14.59 2.55 19.88
N VAL A 255 -14.57 3.88 19.74
CA VAL A 255 -13.33 4.65 19.61
C VAL A 255 -12.50 4.49 20.91
N LEU A 256 -13.11 4.73 22.08
CA LEU A 256 -12.44 4.70 23.39
C LEU A 256 -11.94 3.30 23.82
N PHE A 257 -12.74 2.25 23.57
CA PHE A 257 -12.44 0.84 23.91
C PHE A 257 -11.67 0.11 22.79
N GLY A 258 -11.70 0.63 21.56
CA GLY A 258 -10.89 0.12 20.45
C GLY A 258 -9.43 0.60 20.48
N PHE A 259 -9.09 1.55 21.36
CA PHE A 259 -7.71 1.99 21.54
C PHE A 259 -6.87 0.95 22.26
N ARG A 260 -5.67 0.70 21.73
CA ARG A 260 -4.59 -0.14 22.27
C ARG A 260 -3.93 0.47 23.52
N GLY A 261 -4.65 1.34 24.24
CA GLY A 261 -4.10 2.25 25.24
C GLY A 261 -3.37 3.44 24.62
N ILE A 262 -3.11 4.46 25.46
CA ILE A 262 -2.45 5.71 25.08
C ILE A 262 -1.01 5.46 24.59
N GLN A 263 -0.33 4.45 25.13
CA GLN A 263 1.06 4.15 24.78
C GLN A 263 1.21 3.68 23.33
N ALA A 264 0.36 2.77 22.87
CA ALA A 264 0.39 2.30 21.48
C ALA A 264 0.06 3.43 20.50
N LEU A 265 -0.85 4.33 20.87
CA LEU A 265 -1.14 5.54 20.10
C LEU A 265 0.10 6.45 20.01
N SER A 266 0.78 6.67 21.14
CA SER A 266 2.00 7.48 21.18
C SER A 266 3.10 6.91 20.29
N THR A 267 3.38 5.60 20.38
CA THR A 267 4.41 4.94 19.57
C THR A 267 4.07 5.03 18.08
N SER A 268 2.85 4.66 17.69
CA SER A 268 2.43 4.69 16.28
C SER A 268 2.44 6.11 15.71
N THR A 269 2.01 7.10 16.49
CA THR A 269 2.06 8.51 16.07
C THR A 269 3.48 9.00 15.93
N HIS A 270 4.36 8.65 16.88
CA HIS A 270 5.77 9.02 16.80
C HIS A 270 6.46 8.43 15.57
N GLU A 271 6.25 7.15 15.27
CA GLU A 271 6.76 6.51 14.06
C GLU A 271 6.27 7.22 12.79
N ARG A 272 4.97 7.53 12.70
CA ARG A 272 4.41 8.27 11.57
C ARG A 272 5.02 9.67 11.42
N LEU A 273 5.20 10.42 12.51
CA LEU A 273 5.83 11.74 12.48
C LEU A 273 7.27 11.67 11.94
N LEU A 274 8.03 10.64 12.32
CA LEU A 274 9.38 10.43 11.79
C LEU A 274 9.35 10.04 10.30
N ASN A 275 8.39 9.22 9.88
CA ASN A 275 8.20 8.87 8.47
C ASN A 275 7.85 10.10 7.63
N TRP A 276 6.95 10.97 8.13
CA TRP A 276 6.58 12.22 7.46
C TRP A 276 7.76 13.19 7.39
N ARG A 277 8.59 13.26 8.44
CA ARG A 277 9.82 14.05 8.39
C ARG A 277 10.75 13.55 7.28
N GLY A 278 11.03 12.25 7.23
CA GLY A 278 11.87 11.72 6.15
C GLY A 278 11.24 11.90 4.76
N ALA A 279 9.91 11.86 4.63
CA ALA A 279 9.22 12.18 3.39
C ALA A 279 9.41 13.64 2.95
N LEU A 280 9.35 14.58 3.91
CA LEU A 280 9.65 15.99 3.65
C LEU A 280 11.11 16.21 3.28
N ASP A 281 12.04 15.48 3.93
CA ASP A 281 13.46 15.53 3.59
C ASP A 281 13.69 15.02 2.16
N ILE A 282 13.06 13.91 1.76
CA ILE A 282 13.08 13.40 0.38
C ILE A 282 12.52 14.44 -0.59
N PHE A 283 11.35 15.00 -0.30
CA PHE A 283 10.73 16.02 -1.13
C PHE A 283 11.64 17.25 -1.26
N SER A 284 12.26 17.73 -0.19
CA SER A 284 13.16 18.90 -0.25
C SER A 284 14.36 18.68 -1.19
N GLN A 285 14.85 17.45 -1.28
CA GLN A 285 15.99 17.06 -2.13
C GLN A 285 15.57 16.76 -3.58
N HIS A 286 14.33 16.34 -3.80
CA HIS A 286 13.83 15.88 -5.10
C HIS A 286 12.54 16.60 -5.55
N TRP A 287 12.27 17.81 -5.06
CA TRP A 287 10.95 18.46 -5.21
C TRP A 287 10.43 18.63 -6.64
N PRO A 288 11.25 18.82 -7.71
CA PRO A 288 10.69 19.04 -9.05
C PRO A 288 9.96 17.81 -9.59
N ILE A 289 10.57 16.62 -9.41
CA ILE A 289 10.13 15.37 -10.07
C ILE A 289 9.87 14.21 -9.10
N GLY A 290 10.26 14.35 -7.83
CA GLY A 290 10.24 13.30 -6.82
C GLY A 290 11.29 12.22 -7.05
N VAL A 291 11.23 11.16 -6.23
CA VAL A 291 12.11 9.98 -6.37
C VAL A 291 11.54 8.88 -7.28
N GLY A 292 10.41 9.16 -7.91
CA GLY A 292 9.64 8.25 -8.73
C GLY A 292 8.64 7.41 -7.91
N PRO A 293 7.55 6.92 -8.54
CA PRO A 293 6.51 6.11 -7.88
C PRO A 293 7.09 4.83 -7.29
N GLY A 294 6.77 4.51 -6.04
CA GLY A 294 7.37 3.38 -5.33
C GLY A 294 8.84 3.56 -4.94
N GLY A 295 9.47 4.70 -5.29
CA GLY A 295 10.85 5.03 -4.93
C GLY A 295 11.01 5.44 -3.46
N PHE A 296 9.91 5.67 -2.73
CA PHE A 296 9.95 6.16 -1.36
C PHE A 296 10.80 5.28 -0.44
N GLY A 297 10.62 3.95 -0.45
CA GLY A 297 11.33 3.07 0.48
C GLY A 297 12.86 3.18 0.36
N ALA A 298 13.38 3.16 -0.86
CA ALA A 298 14.81 3.30 -1.13
C ALA A 298 15.34 4.70 -0.76
N ALA A 299 14.60 5.75 -1.10
CA ALA A 299 14.96 7.12 -0.75
C ALA A 299 14.89 7.38 0.77
N TYR A 300 13.90 6.78 1.43
CA TYR A 300 13.69 6.88 2.86
C TYR A 300 14.86 6.26 3.60
N GLU A 301 15.38 5.10 3.21
CA GLU A 301 16.57 4.54 3.87
C GLU A 301 17.75 5.52 3.96
N MET A 302 17.90 6.42 2.99
CA MET A 302 18.94 7.46 2.99
C MET A 302 18.55 8.72 3.76
N ALA A 303 17.27 9.13 3.72
CA ALA A 303 16.76 10.36 4.34
C ALA A 303 16.18 10.16 5.75
N ARG A 304 16.12 8.91 6.22
CA ARG A 304 15.34 8.52 7.39
C ARG A 304 15.96 9.06 8.69
N PRO A 305 15.16 9.70 9.56
CA PRO A 305 15.65 10.14 10.87
C PRO A 305 16.16 8.99 11.74
N VAL A 306 17.24 9.23 12.48
CA VAL A 306 17.74 8.29 13.50
C VAL A 306 16.62 7.98 14.51
N GLY A 307 16.40 6.71 14.81
CA GLY A 307 15.35 6.29 15.76
C GLY A 307 14.01 5.91 15.14
N SER A 308 13.80 6.15 13.86
CA SER A 308 12.59 5.71 13.14
C SER A 308 12.62 4.23 12.75
N ASN A 309 11.46 3.71 12.32
CA ASN A 309 11.28 2.36 11.79
C ASN A 309 11.73 2.27 10.32
N ILE A 310 11.98 1.05 9.83
CA ILE A 310 12.17 0.83 8.38
C ILE A 310 10.77 0.67 7.78
N THR A 311 10.44 1.49 6.79
CA THR A 311 9.16 1.42 6.10
C THR A 311 9.32 1.69 4.60
N ARG A 312 8.42 1.12 3.81
CA ARG A 312 8.33 1.34 2.36
C ARG A 312 7.42 2.53 2.01
N TYR A 313 6.65 3.04 2.98
CA TYR A 313 5.66 4.08 2.76
C TYR A 313 5.75 5.15 3.85
N ALA A 314 5.42 6.39 3.49
CA ALA A 314 5.37 7.53 4.40
C ALA A 314 4.23 7.42 5.43
N HIS A 315 3.25 6.54 5.21
CA HIS A 315 2.00 6.47 5.99
C HIS A 315 1.26 7.82 5.98
N GLY A 316 1.01 8.35 4.79
CA GLY A 316 0.23 9.57 4.61
C GLY A 316 0.35 10.08 3.18
N LEU A 317 -0.77 10.10 2.48
CA LEU A 317 -0.88 10.48 1.07
C LEU A 317 -0.32 11.88 0.80
N LEU A 318 -0.51 12.81 1.74
CA LEU A 318 0.01 14.18 1.69
C LEU A 318 1.54 14.25 1.66
N PHE A 319 2.22 13.22 2.20
CA PHE A 319 3.68 13.14 2.25
C PHE A 319 4.23 12.20 1.18
N GLN A 320 3.53 11.10 0.89
CA GLN A 320 3.93 10.14 -0.13
C GLN A 320 3.92 10.77 -1.53
N MET A 321 2.82 11.40 -1.94
CA MET A 321 2.69 11.87 -3.33
C MET A 321 3.73 12.93 -3.69
N PRO A 322 4.01 13.94 -2.84
CA PRO A 322 5.08 14.89 -3.13
C PRO A 322 6.46 14.26 -3.08
N SER A 323 6.75 13.34 -2.15
CA SER A 323 8.08 12.71 -2.10
C SER A 323 8.36 11.85 -3.34
N GLU A 324 7.37 11.12 -3.85
CA GLU A 324 7.54 10.26 -5.03
C GLU A 324 7.39 10.99 -6.37
N LEU A 325 6.47 11.96 -6.48
CA LEU A 325 6.14 12.62 -7.75
C LEU A 325 6.49 14.12 -7.78
N GLY A 326 7.14 14.63 -6.74
CA GLY A 326 7.51 16.04 -6.65
C GLY A 326 6.30 16.99 -6.70
N LEU A 327 6.45 18.10 -7.42
CA LEU A 327 5.38 19.07 -7.63
C LEU A 327 4.19 18.49 -8.38
N ALA A 328 4.40 17.51 -9.26
CA ALA A 328 3.28 16.87 -9.94
C ALA A 328 2.36 16.16 -8.94
N GLY A 329 2.92 15.43 -7.97
CA GLY A 329 2.15 14.79 -6.90
C GLY A 329 1.38 15.79 -6.05
N LEU A 330 2.03 16.88 -5.64
CA LEU A 330 1.40 17.95 -4.87
C LEU A 330 0.25 18.61 -5.65
N PHE A 331 0.47 18.92 -6.93
CA PHE A 331 -0.54 19.51 -7.80
C PHE A 331 -1.78 18.61 -7.94
N LEU A 332 -1.58 17.30 -8.10
CA LEU A 332 -2.69 16.34 -8.18
C LEU A 332 -3.53 16.32 -6.90
N LEU A 333 -2.89 16.37 -5.72
CA LEU A 333 -3.60 16.43 -4.45
C LEU A 333 -4.43 17.71 -4.31
N LEU A 334 -3.85 18.86 -4.67
CA LEU A 334 -4.54 20.15 -4.61
C LEU A 334 -5.70 20.22 -5.60
N LEU A 335 -5.51 19.68 -6.80
CA LEU A 335 -6.56 19.59 -7.81
C LEU A 335 -7.72 18.74 -7.29
N LEU A 336 -7.45 17.54 -6.78
CA LEU A 336 -8.47 16.63 -6.29
C LEU A 336 -9.23 17.21 -5.08
N ALA A 337 -8.53 17.83 -4.14
CA ALA A 337 -9.15 18.57 -3.04
C ALA A 337 -10.06 19.69 -3.55
N THR A 338 -9.62 20.45 -4.56
CA THR A 338 -10.41 21.53 -5.17
C THR A 338 -11.67 20.99 -5.84
N LEU A 339 -11.59 19.86 -6.56
CA LEU A 339 -12.73 19.22 -7.21
C LEU A 339 -13.75 18.73 -6.18
N LEU A 340 -13.31 18.10 -5.10
CA LEU A 340 -14.18 17.66 -4.02
C LEU A 340 -14.88 18.83 -3.32
N LEU A 341 -14.16 19.92 -3.04
CA LEU A 341 -14.74 21.12 -2.44
C LEU A 341 -15.76 21.81 -3.37
N ARG A 342 -15.47 21.88 -4.67
CA ARG A 342 -16.42 22.40 -5.67
C ARG A 342 -17.68 21.54 -5.72
N ARG A 343 -17.51 20.20 -5.73
CA ARG A 343 -18.63 19.27 -5.74
C ARG A 343 -19.48 19.38 -4.48
N LEU A 344 -18.86 19.54 -3.31
CA LEU A 344 -19.56 19.76 -2.06
C LEU A 344 -20.41 21.04 -2.08
N LYS A 345 -19.84 22.13 -2.62
CA LYS A 345 -20.58 23.40 -2.79
C LYS A 345 -21.75 23.27 -3.75
N GLN A 346 -21.56 22.60 -4.90
CA GLN A 346 -22.64 22.34 -5.87
C GLN A 346 -23.77 21.52 -5.26
N TRP A 347 -23.41 20.43 -4.58
CA TRP A 347 -24.37 19.58 -3.87
C TRP A 347 -25.17 20.38 -2.83
N HIS A 348 -24.49 21.24 -2.07
CA HIS A 348 -25.14 22.09 -1.07
C HIS A 348 -26.16 23.05 -1.70
N ALA A 349 -25.89 23.54 -2.91
CA ALA A 349 -26.78 24.42 -3.66
C ALA A 349 -27.94 23.68 -4.34
N ALA A 350 -27.77 22.43 -4.75
CA ALA A 350 -28.68 21.69 -5.65
C ALA A 350 -29.96 21.09 -5.00
N SER A 351 -30.45 21.67 -3.91
CA SER A 351 -31.57 21.18 -3.08
C SER A 351 -31.31 19.84 -2.35
N GLN A 352 -31.65 19.82 -1.06
CA GLN A 352 -31.16 18.89 -0.03
C GLN A 352 -31.90 17.54 0.04
N GLU A 353 -32.55 17.12 -1.02
CA GLU A 353 -33.51 16.01 -0.93
C GLU A 353 -32.86 14.61 -0.90
N ALA A 354 -31.62 14.46 -1.37
CA ALA A 354 -30.95 13.17 -1.51
C ALA A 354 -30.14 12.75 -0.25
N PRO A 355 -30.15 11.45 0.15
CA PRO A 355 -29.46 10.89 1.33
C PRO A 355 -27.92 10.80 1.25
N THR A 356 -27.35 11.64 0.42
CA THR A 356 -25.92 11.95 0.20
C THR A 356 -25.02 12.23 1.43
N PRO A 357 -25.48 12.67 2.64
CA PRO A 357 -24.54 13.00 3.72
C PRO A 357 -23.65 11.82 4.15
N TRP A 358 -24.18 10.59 4.13
CA TRP A 358 -23.41 9.39 4.48
C TRP A 358 -22.34 9.05 3.45
N LEU A 359 -22.59 9.33 2.17
CA LEU A 359 -21.61 9.14 1.10
C LEU A 359 -20.47 10.17 1.25
N TRP A 360 -20.80 11.43 1.56
CA TRP A 360 -19.82 12.44 1.94
C TRP A 360 -19.02 12.06 3.18
N GLY A 361 -19.69 11.52 4.21
CA GLY A 361 -19.03 10.99 5.41
C GLY A 361 -18.02 9.89 5.10
N GLY A 362 -18.40 8.93 4.25
CA GLY A 362 -17.50 7.86 3.80
C GLY A 362 -16.30 8.38 3.02
N VAL A 363 -16.51 9.33 2.08
CA VAL A 363 -15.41 9.99 1.35
C VAL A 363 -14.47 10.71 2.32
N ALA A 364 -15.00 11.52 3.23
CA ALA A 364 -14.19 12.24 4.20
C ALA A 364 -13.42 11.31 5.13
N ALA A 365 -14.02 10.19 5.56
CA ALA A 365 -13.34 9.21 6.37
C ALA A 365 -12.20 8.52 5.58
N LEU A 366 -12.45 8.07 4.35
CA LEU A 366 -11.41 7.45 3.51
C LEU A 366 -10.25 8.43 3.22
N TRP A 367 -10.55 9.70 2.95
CA TRP A 367 -9.53 10.74 2.78
C TRP A 367 -8.76 11.01 4.06
N ALA A 368 -9.44 11.11 5.20
CA ALA A 368 -8.81 11.32 6.49
C ALA A 368 -7.86 10.17 6.82
N HIS A 369 -8.25 8.92 6.54
CA HIS A 369 -7.38 7.76 6.73
C HIS A 369 -6.19 7.77 5.77
N ALA A 370 -6.42 8.07 4.48
CA ALA A 370 -5.35 8.19 3.50
C ALA A 370 -4.33 9.27 3.86
N CYS A 371 -4.68 10.28 4.65
CA CYS A 371 -3.74 11.29 5.13
C CYS A 371 -2.83 10.80 6.26
N ILE A 372 -3.19 9.73 6.96
CA ILE A 372 -2.46 9.19 8.13
C ILE A 372 -1.91 7.78 7.93
N ASP A 373 -2.28 7.10 6.84
CA ASP A 373 -1.83 5.77 6.52
C ASP A 373 -1.56 5.56 5.01
N TYR A 374 -1.13 4.35 4.63
CA TYR A 374 -0.71 4.00 3.26
C TYR A 374 -1.85 3.48 2.36
N ASP A 375 -3.08 3.96 2.57
CA ASP A 375 -4.26 3.45 1.84
C ASP A 375 -4.14 3.55 0.32
N PHE A 376 -3.45 4.56 -0.17
CA PHE A 376 -3.35 4.79 -1.61
C PHE A 376 -2.33 3.86 -2.28
N GLN A 377 -1.47 3.24 -1.47
CA GLN A 377 -0.49 2.25 -1.94
C GLN A 377 -1.09 0.85 -1.97
N ALA A 378 -2.16 0.61 -1.21
CA ALA A 378 -2.96 -0.60 -1.30
C ALA A 378 -4.07 -0.43 -2.36
N PRO A 379 -4.05 -1.21 -3.46
CA PRO A 379 -5.02 -1.07 -4.53
C PRO A 379 -6.47 -1.14 -4.08
N GLN A 380 -6.80 -1.99 -3.09
CA GLN A 380 -8.17 -2.20 -2.61
C GLN A 380 -8.76 -0.90 -2.02
N THR A 381 -8.01 -0.22 -1.17
CA THR A 381 -8.43 1.01 -0.50
C THR A 381 -8.39 2.21 -1.43
N ALA A 382 -7.40 2.28 -2.33
CA ALA A 382 -7.37 3.28 -3.41
C ALA A 382 -8.60 3.15 -4.33
N CYS A 383 -8.97 1.91 -4.68
CA CYS A 383 -10.17 1.58 -5.44
C CYS A 383 -11.45 2.02 -4.72
N LEU A 384 -11.58 1.72 -3.43
CA LEU A 384 -12.71 2.17 -2.62
C LEU A 384 -12.86 3.70 -2.64
N LEU A 385 -11.76 4.43 -2.43
CA LEU A 385 -11.76 5.87 -2.47
C LEU A 385 -12.24 6.41 -3.84
N ALA A 386 -11.79 5.78 -4.92
CA ALA A 386 -12.25 6.07 -6.28
C ALA A 386 -13.75 5.82 -6.46
N ILE A 387 -14.28 4.68 -5.99
CA ILE A 387 -15.71 4.34 -6.09
C ILE A 387 -16.56 5.35 -5.34
N PHE A 388 -16.21 5.64 -4.08
CA PHE A 388 -16.94 6.59 -3.25
C PHE A 388 -16.94 8.00 -3.86
N THR A 389 -15.77 8.42 -4.36
CA THR A 389 -15.64 9.70 -5.06
C THR A 389 -16.49 9.71 -6.32
N PHE A 390 -16.43 8.67 -7.14
CA PHE A 390 -17.25 8.55 -8.36
C PHE A 390 -18.74 8.61 -8.07
N LEU A 391 -19.22 7.88 -7.05
CA LEU A 391 -20.62 7.90 -6.64
C LEU A 391 -21.08 9.33 -6.33
N LEU A 392 -20.27 10.13 -5.62
CA LEU A 392 -20.58 11.55 -5.35
C LEU A 392 -20.72 12.39 -6.63
N PHE A 393 -19.90 12.13 -7.65
CA PHE A 393 -19.98 12.85 -8.92
C PHE A 393 -21.16 12.38 -9.78
N SER A 394 -21.56 11.11 -9.66
CA SER A 394 -22.64 10.52 -10.48
C SER A 394 -24.07 10.91 -10.08
N GLU A 395 -24.32 11.32 -8.83
CA GLU A 395 -25.69 11.51 -8.33
C GLU A 395 -26.48 12.68 -8.94
N HIS A 396 -25.82 13.65 -9.61
CA HIS A 396 -26.48 14.86 -10.14
C HIS A 396 -26.38 15.06 -11.65
N GLU A 397 -25.59 14.28 -12.37
CA GLU A 397 -25.43 14.43 -13.81
C GLU A 397 -26.13 13.27 -14.52
N ALA A 398 -27.21 13.56 -15.24
CA ALA A 398 -27.70 12.67 -16.28
C ALA A 398 -26.66 12.67 -17.40
N PHE A 399 -25.67 11.78 -17.31
CA PHE A 399 -24.66 11.66 -18.36
C PHE A 399 -25.37 11.33 -19.68
N PRO A 400 -25.19 12.14 -20.75
CA PRO A 400 -25.67 11.76 -22.06
C PRO A 400 -25.01 10.44 -22.48
N PRO A 401 -25.73 9.51 -23.12
CA PRO A 401 -25.16 8.23 -23.52
C PRO A 401 -23.97 8.47 -24.47
N PRO A 402 -22.82 7.77 -24.27
CA PRO A 402 -21.65 7.97 -25.12
C PRO A 402 -21.95 7.54 -26.58
N PRO A 403 -21.40 8.22 -27.62
CA PRO A 403 -21.47 7.79 -29.00
C PRO A 403 -20.79 6.43 -29.19
N ARG A 404 -21.30 5.61 -30.12
CA ARG A 404 -20.77 4.27 -30.40
C ARG A 404 -19.53 4.35 -31.31
N PRO A 405 -18.36 3.81 -30.90
CA PRO A 405 -17.21 3.66 -31.80
C PRO A 405 -17.43 2.57 -32.87
N SER A 406 -16.60 2.56 -33.92
CA SER A 406 -16.67 1.55 -34.99
C SER A 406 -16.17 0.17 -34.52
N ARG A 407 -16.90 -0.90 -34.87
CA ARG A 407 -16.69 -2.28 -34.36
C ARG A 407 -15.31 -2.89 -34.69
N ALA A 408 -14.61 -2.42 -35.72
CA ALA A 408 -13.32 -3.00 -36.15
C ALA A 408 -12.15 -2.50 -35.29
N ASN A 409 -12.13 -1.21 -34.95
CA ASN A 409 -11.09 -0.61 -34.10
C ASN A 409 -11.21 -1.10 -32.64
N GLU A 410 -12.42 -1.51 -32.23
CA GLU A 410 -12.71 -2.10 -30.92
C GLU A 410 -11.95 -3.39 -30.68
N LYS A 411 -12.01 -4.33 -31.62
CA LYS A 411 -11.40 -5.64 -31.45
C LYS A 411 -9.88 -5.56 -31.44
N ILE A 412 -9.30 -4.72 -32.31
CA ILE A 412 -7.85 -4.59 -32.45
C ILE A 412 -7.24 -3.95 -31.20
N LEU A 413 -7.85 -2.88 -30.66
CA LEU A 413 -7.29 -2.22 -29.49
C LEU A 413 -7.53 -3.00 -28.18
N ILE A 414 -8.69 -3.64 -27.99
CA ILE A 414 -8.90 -4.55 -26.85
C ILE A 414 -7.87 -5.67 -26.89
N LEU A 415 -7.66 -6.28 -28.06
CA LEU A 415 -6.63 -7.29 -28.24
C LEU A 415 -5.25 -6.71 -27.92
N ALA A 416 -4.90 -5.51 -28.40
CA ALA A 416 -3.62 -4.88 -28.11
C ALA A 416 -3.43 -4.58 -26.60
N LEU A 417 -4.39 -3.94 -25.93
CA LEU A 417 -4.30 -3.61 -24.51
C LEU A 417 -4.34 -4.85 -23.62
N THR A 418 -5.13 -5.85 -23.99
CA THR A 418 -5.14 -7.17 -23.34
C THR A 418 -3.78 -7.86 -23.51
N LEU A 419 -3.24 -7.89 -24.74
CA LEU A 419 -1.93 -8.47 -25.00
C LEU A 419 -0.82 -7.71 -24.27
N ILE A 420 -0.84 -6.37 -24.23
CA ILE A 420 0.14 -5.56 -23.49
C ILE A 420 0.04 -5.83 -21.99
N THR A 421 -1.18 -5.89 -21.44
CA THR A 421 -1.40 -6.16 -20.02
C THR A 421 -0.98 -7.58 -19.67
N VAL A 422 -1.44 -8.58 -20.42
CA VAL A 422 -1.08 -9.99 -20.22
C VAL A 422 0.42 -10.18 -20.42
N ALA A 423 1.04 -9.57 -21.44
CA ALA A 423 2.48 -9.63 -21.65
C ALA A 423 3.24 -8.94 -20.52
N GLY A 424 2.84 -7.75 -20.09
CA GLY A 424 3.47 -7.03 -18.98
C GLY A 424 3.39 -7.80 -17.68
N THR A 425 2.21 -8.32 -17.36
CA THR A 425 1.95 -9.18 -16.19
C THR A 425 2.73 -10.49 -16.26
N TYR A 426 2.66 -11.21 -17.38
CA TYR A 426 3.39 -12.47 -17.59
C TYR A 426 4.88 -12.23 -17.43
N PHE A 427 5.40 -11.19 -18.09
CA PHE A 427 6.79 -10.79 -18.00
C PHE A 427 7.21 -10.45 -16.58
N LEU A 428 6.41 -9.68 -15.81
CA LEU A 428 6.68 -9.38 -14.40
C LEU A 428 6.68 -10.64 -13.52
N THR A 429 5.68 -11.52 -13.71
CA THR A 429 5.50 -12.72 -12.89
C THR A 429 6.61 -13.74 -13.17
N GLU A 430 6.90 -13.98 -14.45
CA GLU A 430 7.97 -14.87 -14.90
C GLU A 430 9.32 -14.37 -14.40
N ARG A 431 9.58 -13.07 -14.54
CA ARG A 431 10.80 -12.40 -14.07
C ARG A 431 11.03 -12.55 -12.58
N LYS A 432 10.01 -12.26 -11.77
CA LYS A 432 10.13 -12.42 -10.33
C LYS A 432 10.25 -13.88 -9.92
N GLY A 433 9.56 -14.78 -10.63
CA GLY A 433 9.74 -16.22 -10.53
C GLY A 433 11.20 -16.62 -10.79
N MET A 434 11.84 -16.05 -11.83
CA MET A 434 13.26 -16.28 -12.09
C MET A 434 14.15 -15.77 -10.96
N LEU A 435 13.88 -14.60 -10.37
CA LEU A 435 14.66 -14.08 -9.24
C LEU A 435 14.55 -14.99 -8.00
N LEU A 436 13.35 -15.45 -7.67
CA LEU A 436 13.11 -16.37 -6.55
C LEU A 436 13.72 -17.75 -6.82
N GLN A 437 13.53 -18.31 -8.01
CA GLN A 437 14.17 -19.55 -8.44
C GLN A 437 15.70 -19.42 -8.41
N SER A 438 16.23 -18.26 -8.78
CA SER A 438 17.68 -18.00 -8.70
C SER A 438 18.17 -17.96 -7.26
N ARG A 439 17.34 -17.54 -6.29
CA ARG A 439 17.70 -17.61 -4.85
C ARG A 439 17.68 -19.03 -4.31
N GLU A 440 16.72 -19.84 -4.75
CA GLU A 440 16.55 -21.23 -4.30
C GLU A 440 17.45 -22.22 -5.04
N ALA A 441 17.99 -21.83 -6.20
CA ALA A 441 18.89 -22.67 -6.98
C ALA A 441 20.14 -23.04 -6.17
N PRO A 442 20.68 -24.25 -6.34
CA PRO A 442 21.94 -24.61 -5.71
C PRO A 442 23.06 -23.73 -6.24
N PHE A 443 24.01 -23.42 -5.37
CA PHE A 443 25.24 -22.76 -5.78
C PHE A 443 26.07 -23.72 -6.65
N PRO A 444 26.71 -23.27 -7.76
CA PRO A 444 26.90 -21.89 -8.24
C PRO A 444 25.80 -21.34 -9.18
N GLN A 445 24.79 -22.14 -9.53
CA GLN A 445 23.76 -21.77 -10.51
C GLN A 445 22.99 -20.51 -10.08
N ALA A 446 22.65 -20.41 -8.79
CA ALA A 446 22.04 -19.23 -8.20
C ALA A 446 22.81 -17.92 -8.50
N SER A 447 24.13 -17.95 -8.32
CA SER A 447 25.00 -16.80 -8.57
C SER A 447 24.99 -16.41 -10.05
N GLN A 448 25.13 -17.40 -10.94
CA GLN A 448 25.14 -17.16 -12.39
C GLN A 448 23.82 -16.57 -12.89
N SER A 449 22.69 -17.07 -12.38
CA SER A 449 21.37 -16.55 -12.74
C SER A 449 21.16 -15.12 -12.24
N LEU A 450 21.57 -14.82 -10.99
CA LEU A 450 21.53 -13.46 -10.45
C LEU A 450 22.44 -12.48 -11.21
N GLU A 451 23.58 -12.94 -11.70
CA GLU A 451 24.49 -12.09 -12.47
C GLU A 451 24.02 -11.83 -13.89
N SER A 452 23.50 -12.86 -14.55
CA SER A 452 22.80 -12.70 -15.82
C SER A 452 21.66 -11.70 -15.67
N TRP A 453 20.92 -11.80 -14.56
CA TRP A 453 19.87 -10.84 -14.23
C TRP A 453 20.41 -9.42 -14.07
N ILE A 454 21.41 -9.22 -13.22
CA ILE A 454 22.03 -7.91 -12.97
C ILE A 454 22.60 -7.31 -14.25
N THR A 455 23.17 -8.12 -15.13
CA THR A 455 23.69 -7.67 -16.43
C THR A 455 22.58 -7.08 -17.29
N ASN A 456 21.40 -7.71 -17.27
CA ASN A 456 20.23 -7.23 -18.00
C ASN A 456 19.51 -6.08 -17.27
N PHE A 457 19.61 -6.01 -15.94
CA PHE A 457 18.92 -5.04 -15.07
C PHE A 457 19.89 -4.45 -14.04
N PRO A 458 20.84 -3.60 -14.47
CA PRO A 458 21.89 -3.08 -13.59
C PRO A 458 21.37 -2.14 -12.48
N ALA A 459 20.12 -1.70 -12.56
CA ALA A 459 19.46 -0.88 -11.53
C ALA A 459 18.65 -1.70 -10.51
N ASP A 460 18.57 -3.04 -10.65
CA ASP A 460 17.81 -3.88 -9.72
C ASP A 460 18.58 -4.10 -8.41
N LEU A 461 18.25 -3.28 -7.42
CA LEU A 461 18.88 -3.30 -6.11
C LEU A 461 18.70 -4.64 -5.38
N GLU A 462 17.53 -5.27 -5.52
CA GLU A 462 17.22 -6.50 -4.79
C GLU A 462 18.06 -7.67 -5.32
N ALA A 463 18.24 -7.75 -6.64
CA ALA A 463 19.08 -8.77 -7.26
C ALA A 463 20.54 -8.65 -6.83
N HIS A 464 21.08 -7.43 -6.76
CA HIS A 464 22.44 -7.21 -6.27
C HIS A 464 22.59 -7.59 -4.80
N LEU A 465 21.67 -7.17 -3.93
CA LEU A 465 21.70 -7.54 -2.51
C LEU A 465 21.55 -9.06 -2.32
N ALA A 466 20.71 -9.71 -3.14
CA ALA A 466 20.57 -11.17 -3.15
C ALA A 466 21.89 -11.85 -3.55
N LEU A 467 22.54 -11.38 -4.62
CA LEU A 467 23.83 -11.91 -5.06
C LEU A 467 24.90 -11.70 -3.99
N MET A 468 24.97 -10.51 -3.41
CA MET A 468 25.92 -10.22 -2.33
C MET A 468 25.69 -11.13 -1.11
N SER A 469 24.44 -11.30 -0.68
CA SER A 469 24.11 -12.19 0.43
C SER A 469 24.51 -13.63 0.15
N LEU A 470 24.23 -14.13 -1.07
CA LEU A 470 24.58 -15.48 -1.49
C LEU A 470 26.11 -15.69 -1.49
N VAL A 471 26.85 -14.71 -2.01
CA VAL A 471 28.32 -14.75 -2.04
C VAL A 471 28.91 -14.71 -0.62
N VAL A 472 28.35 -13.90 0.30
CA VAL A 472 28.75 -13.89 1.72
C VAL A 472 28.56 -15.27 2.34
N GLU A 473 27.36 -15.85 2.21
CA GLU A 473 27.04 -17.15 2.79
C GLU A 473 28.03 -18.22 2.31
N LYS A 474 28.31 -18.26 1.00
CA LYS A 474 29.23 -19.26 0.44
C LYS A 474 30.67 -19.02 0.81
N GLN A 475 31.10 -17.77 0.87
CA GLN A 475 32.45 -17.42 1.28
C GLN A 475 32.72 -17.86 2.73
N VAL A 476 31.74 -17.73 3.63
CA VAL A 476 31.86 -18.20 5.03
C VAL A 476 31.98 -19.74 5.11
N THR A 477 31.34 -20.46 4.19
CA THR A 477 31.34 -21.94 4.19
C THR A 477 32.49 -22.58 3.40
N CYS A 478 33.20 -21.84 2.55
CA CYS A 478 34.27 -22.42 1.72
C CYS A 478 35.60 -22.47 2.50
N GLU A 479 36.24 -23.64 2.55
CA GLU A 479 37.61 -23.76 3.04
C GLU A 479 38.60 -23.06 2.08
N ALA A 480 39.87 -22.92 2.50
CA ALA A 480 40.92 -22.00 2.01
C ALA A 480 41.28 -21.97 0.49
N HIS A 481 40.46 -22.52 -0.40
CA HIS A 481 40.71 -22.68 -1.84
C HIS A 481 39.70 -21.93 -2.75
N CYS A 482 38.97 -20.96 -2.22
CA CYS A 482 37.98 -20.18 -2.98
C CYS A 482 38.50 -18.80 -3.45
N GLU A 483 39.74 -18.71 -3.96
CA GLU A 483 40.34 -17.44 -4.46
C GLU A 483 39.44 -16.73 -5.49
N VAL A 484 38.79 -17.50 -6.37
CA VAL A 484 37.83 -16.99 -7.35
C VAL A 484 36.67 -16.22 -6.68
N TRP A 485 36.16 -16.73 -5.57
CA TRP A 485 35.04 -16.10 -4.86
C TRP A 485 35.48 -14.91 -4.02
N HIS A 486 36.72 -14.90 -3.53
CA HIS A 486 37.30 -13.71 -2.91
C HIS A 486 37.41 -12.56 -3.90
N GLN A 487 38.00 -12.81 -5.07
CA GLN A 487 38.10 -11.80 -6.13
C GLN A 487 36.71 -11.32 -6.56
N ARG A 488 35.76 -12.25 -6.69
CA ARG A 488 34.39 -11.93 -7.08
C ARG A 488 33.64 -11.10 -6.03
N SER A 489 33.77 -11.46 -4.75
CA SER A 489 33.15 -10.71 -3.65
C SER A 489 33.74 -9.29 -3.55
N GLN A 490 35.05 -9.14 -3.81
CA GLN A 490 35.71 -7.84 -3.87
C GLN A 490 35.18 -6.98 -5.03
N MET A 491 35.09 -7.52 -6.25
CA MET A 491 34.54 -6.77 -7.39
C MET A 491 33.10 -6.32 -7.14
N LEU A 492 32.25 -7.22 -6.63
CA LEU A 492 30.84 -6.92 -6.36
C LEU A 492 30.70 -5.85 -5.27
N THR A 493 31.46 -5.95 -4.18
CA THR A 493 31.40 -4.97 -3.09
C THR A 493 31.92 -3.61 -3.53
N GLN A 494 33.02 -3.56 -4.26
CA GLN A 494 33.57 -2.31 -4.74
C GLN A 494 32.62 -1.63 -5.74
N ALA A 495 32.14 -2.36 -6.74
CA ALA A 495 31.18 -1.83 -7.72
C ALA A 495 29.89 -1.34 -7.04
N TRP A 496 29.43 -2.06 -6.00
CA TRP A 496 28.25 -1.67 -5.24
C TRP A 496 28.47 -0.39 -4.44
N VAL A 497 29.55 -0.34 -3.67
CA VAL A 497 29.90 0.80 -2.81
C VAL A 497 30.12 2.07 -3.63
N GLU A 498 30.75 1.94 -4.81
CA GLU A 498 30.96 3.06 -5.73
C GLU A 498 29.64 3.58 -6.33
N LYS A 499 28.72 2.67 -6.70
CA LYS A 499 27.42 3.05 -7.29
C LYS A 499 26.39 3.51 -6.27
N ASN A 500 26.42 2.96 -5.06
CA ASN A 500 25.41 3.16 -4.02
C ASN A 500 26.03 3.61 -2.68
N PRO A 501 26.84 4.68 -2.63
CA PRO A 501 27.62 5.05 -1.45
C PRO A 501 26.77 5.48 -0.25
N ALA A 502 25.47 5.76 -0.45
CA ALA A 502 24.53 6.16 0.59
C ALA A 502 23.77 4.99 1.25
N GLN A 503 23.89 3.76 0.73
CA GLN A 503 23.12 2.62 1.26
C GLN A 503 23.89 1.83 2.32
N ALA A 504 23.46 1.96 3.58
CA ALA A 504 24.10 1.29 4.71
C ALA A 504 24.15 -0.24 4.59
N THR A 505 23.09 -0.88 4.05
CA THR A 505 23.04 -2.34 3.86
C THR A 505 24.15 -2.85 2.96
N GLY A 506 24.48 -2.10 1.91
CA GLY A 506 25.61 -2.37 1.03
C GLY A 506 26.94 -2.40 1.74
N TRP A 507 27.21 -1.35 2.52
CA TRP A 507 28.42 -1.25 3.33
C TRP A 507 28.50 -2.34 4.41
N PHE A 508 27.36 -2.71 5.00
CA PHE A 508 27.29 -3.81 5.97
C PHE A 508 27.63 -5.17 5.33
N LEU A 509 27.05 -5.50 4.18
CA LEU A 509 27.38 -6.72 3.44
C LEU A 509 28.85 -6.70 2.98
N ALA A 510 29.34 -5.54 2.53
CA ALA A 510 30.74 -5.38 2.17
C ALA A 510 31.65 -5.66 3.37
N ALA A 511 31.34 -5.12 4.55
CA ALA A 511 32.10 -5.36 5.77
C ALA A 511 32.14 -6.85 6.15
N GLN A 512 31.03 -7.57 6.00
CA GLN A 512 30.98 -9.02 6.19
C GLN A 512 31.92 -9.76 5.22
N MET A 513 31.88 -9.39 3.94
CA MET A 513 32.77 -10.00 2.93
C MET A 513 34.24 -9.72 3.23
N ALA A 514 34.63 -8.48 3.53
CA ALA A 514 36.00 -8.13 3.88
C ALA A 514 36.48 -8.90 5.12
N LYS A 515 35.62 -9.08 6.13
CA LYS A 515 35.96 -9.88 7.30
C LYS A 515 36.18 -11.34 6.93
N ALA A 516 35.29 -11.92 6.12
CA ALA A 516 35.43 -13.27 5.60
C ALA A 516 36.67 -13.44 4.70
N ARG A 517 37.19 -12.34 4.10
CA ARG A 517 38.44 -12.35 3.33
C ARG A 517 39.71 -12.30 4.17
N GLY A 518 39.59 -12.14 5.49
CA GLY A 518 40.76 -11.91 6.35
C GLY A 518 41.29 -10.48 6.27
N GLU A 519 40.46 -9.51 5.88
CA GLU A 519 40.80 -8.09 5.74
C GLU A 519 40.14 -7.25 6.86
N PRO A 520 40.50 -7.44 8.14
CA PRO A 520 39.79 -6.84 9.27
C PRO A 520 39.81 -5.30 9.26
N ALA A 521 40.88 -4.68 8.75
CA ALA A 521 40.97 -3.23 8.65
C ALA A 521 39.94 -2.64 7.69
N GLN A 522 39.77 -3.25 6.50
CA GLN A 522 38.77 -2.81 5.52
C GLN A 522 37.36 -3.10 6.02
N ALA A 523 37.14 -4.29 6.60
CA ALA A 523 35.86 -4.64 7.22
C ALA A 523 35.44 -3.63 8.29
N ARG A 524 36.39 -3.13 9.08
CA ARG A 524 36.16 -2.07 10.07
C ARG A 524 35.74 -0.76 9.43
N GLN A 525 36.48 -0.29 8.43
CA GLN A 525 36.15 0.96 7.72
C GLN A 525 34.73 0.91 7.12
N TRP A 526 34.37 -0.24 6.53
CA TRP A 526 33.07 -0.42 5.91
C TRP A 526 31.93 -0.55 6.92
N ILE A 527 32.13 -1.25 8.04
CA ILE A 527 31.09 -1.32 9.08
C ILE A 527 30.91 0.04 9.76
N ASP A 528 31.98 0.80 9.97
CA ASP A 528 31.92 2.16 10.49
C ASP A 528 31.15 3.06 9.53
N ARG A 529 31.39 2.93 8.22
CA ARG A 529 30.62 3.66 7.21
C ARG A 529 29.13 3.26 7.22
N ALA A 530 28.82 1.97 7.34
CA ALA A 530 27.44 1.50 7.47
C ALA A 530 26.74 2.10 8.71
N LEU A 531 27.45 2.17 9.85
CA LEU A 531 26.96 2.76 11.09
C LEU A 531 26.88 4.29 11.04
N VAL A 532 27.74 4.98 10.28
CA VAL A 532 27.62 6.43 10.04
C VAL A 532 26.36 6.73 9.21
N LEU A 533 26.12 5.94 8.16
CA LEU A 533 24.93 6.10 7.32
C LEU A 533 23.66 5.68 8.05
N HIS A 534 23.75 4.64 8.88
CA HIS A 534 22.64 4.10 9.63
C HIS A 534 23.08 3.67 11.03
N PRO A 535 23.17 4.62 11.97
CA PRO A 535 23.53 4.32 13.37
C PRO A 535 22.54 3.35 14.03
N GLY A 536 21.35 3.26 13.44
CA GLY A 536 20.26 2.46 13.93
C GLY A 536 20.28 0.97 13.57
N MET A 537 21.34 0.42 12.97
CA MET A 537 21.33 -0.93 12.34
C MET A 537 21.82 -1.99 13.34
N PRO A 538 20.94 -2.80 13.97
CA PRO A 538 21.36 -3.74 15.01
C PRO A 538 22.34 -4.78 14.50
N ALA A 539 22.11 -5.29 13.29
CA ALA A 539 22.98 -6.28 12.67
C ALA A 539 24.41 -5.75 12.48
N ALA A 540 24.56 -4.47 12.13
CA ALA A 540 25.87 -3.85 11.99
C ALA A 540 26.59 -3.69 13.33
N TRP A 541 25.87 -3.25 14.38
CA TRP A 541 26.42 -3.17 15.74
C TRP A 541 26.83 -4.54 16.28
N LEU A 542 25.97 -5.55 16.15
CA LEU A 542 26.26 -6.92 16.56
C LEU A 542 27.46 -7.50 15.79
N PHE A 543 27.50 -7.30 14.48
CA PHE A 543 28.64 -7.72 13.67
C PHE A 543 29.93 -7.03 14.10
N LYS A 544 29.90 -5.72 14.37
CA LYS A 544 31.07 -4.97 14.86
C LYS A 544 31.55 -5.51 16.21
N LEU A 545 30.63 -5.72 17.15
CA LEU A 545 30.91 -6.28 18.48
C LEU A 545 31.56 -7.66 18.41
N HIS A 546 30.99 -8.58 17.62
CA HIS A 546 31.51 -9.94 17.49
C HIS A 546 32.83 -10.01 16.70
N SER A 547 32.97 -9.20 15.65
CA SER A 547 34.11 -9.32 14.72
C SER A 547 35.37 -8.61 15.19
N PHE A 548 35.24 -7.65 16.11
CA PHE A 548 36.32 -6.75 16.53
C PHE A 548 36.46 -6.67 18.06
N SER A 549 36.08 -7.71 18.80
CA SER A 549 36.20 -7.71 20.28
C SER A 549 37.62 -7.57 20.82
N ASN A 550 38.61 -7.93 20.01
CA ASN A 550 40.03 -7.87 20.37
C ASN A 550 40.68 -6.53 20.00
N ASP A 551 39.89 -5.57 19.51
CA ASP A 551 40.42 -4.26 19.10
C ASP A 551 40.83 -3.42 20.32
N PRO A 552 42.00 -2.75 20.33
CA PRO A 552 42.40 -1.91 21.46
C PRO A 552 41.41 -0.78 21.78
N ASN A 553 40.67 -0.30 20.78
CA ASN A 553 39.64 0.71 20.96
C ASN A 553 38.27 0.11 21.31
N TYR A 554 38.15 -1.22 21.47
CA TYR A 554 36.91 -1.93 21.83
C TYR A 554 36.15 -1.27 22.98
N PRO A 555 36.78 -0.88 24.12
CA PRO A 555 36.03 -0.32 25.24
C PRO A 555 35.27 0.98 24.91
N ALA A 556 35.78 1.78 23.98
CA ALA A 556 35.18 3.08 23.63
C ALA A 556 33.90 2.91 22.82
N TRP A 557 33.92 2.10 21.76
CA TRP A 557 32.74 1.88 20.93
C TRP A 557 31.85 0.75 21.44
N TYR A 558 32.33 -0.13 22.33
CA TYR A 558 31.49 -1.06 23.07
C TYR A 558 30.44 -0.32 23.89
N LYS A 559 30.82 0.73 24.62
CA LYS A 559 29.86 1.56 25.38
C LYS A 559 28.83 2.23 24.49
N GLU A 560 29.22 2.65 23.29
CA GLU A 560 28.32 3.20 22.29
C GLU A 560 27.33 2.14 21.78
N ALA A 561 27.84 0.97 21.40
CA ALA A 561 27.04 -0.16 20.94
C ALA A 561 26.09 -0.68 22.03
N GLU A 562 26.59 -0.81 23.26
CA GLU A 562 25.85 -1.24 24.43
C GLU A 562 24.77 -0.22 24.78
N GLY A 563 25.11 1.07 24.86
CA GLY A 563 24.14 2.13 25.12
C GLY A 563 23.02 2.15 24.08
N TRP A 564 23.38 1.93 22.81
CA TRP A 564 22.41 1.86 21.72
C TRP A 564 21.54 0.58 21.79
N LEU A 565 22.14 -0.59 21.98
CA LEU A 565 21.44 -1.88 22.04
C LEU A 565 20.58 -2.01 23.32
N HIS A 566 21.07 -1.59 24.47
CA HIS A 566 20.30 -1.57 25.72
C HIS A 566 19.15 -0.58 25.66
N GLY A 567 19.41 0.65 25.20
CA GLY A 567 18.39 1.70 25.14
C GLY A 567 17.20 1.33 24.26
N ARG A 568 17.43 0.49 23.23
CA ARG A 568 16.40 0.19 22.22
C ARG A 568 15.82 -1.22 22.28
N TYR A 569 16.63 -2.22 22.65
CA TYR A 569 16.22 -3.63 22.64
C TYR A 569 16.18 -4.26 24.03
N GLN A 570 16.54 -3.53 25.09
CA GLN A 570 16.63 -4.06 26.46
C GLN A 570 17.45 -5.36 26.56
N LEU A 571 18.44 -5.54 25.67
CA LEU A 571 19.28 -6.73 25.62
C LEU A 571 20.24 -6.75 26.82
N LYS A 572 19.85 -7.41 27.92
CA LYS A 572 20.76 -7.64 29.06
C LYS A 572 21.82 -8.69 28.72
N GLY A 573 23.06 -8.45 29.13
CA GLY A 573 24.14 -9.45 29.06
C GLY A 573 24.82 -9.60 27.70
N LEU A 574 25.14 -8.48 27.03
CA LEU A 574 26.09 -8.54 25.92
C LEU A 574 27.43 -9.10 26.42
N PRO A 575 28.16 -9.90 25.62
CA PRO A 575 29.44 -10.45 26.05
C PRO A 575 30.34 -9.32 26.51
N GLU A 576 30.78 -9.37 27.77
CA GLU A 576 31.72 -8.40 28.32
C GLU A 576 33.05 -8.49 27.55
N PRO A 577 33.81 -7.38 27.45
CA PRO A 577 35.16 -7.41 26.91
C PRO A 577 35.94 -8.56 27.56
N LYS A 578 36.39 -9.54 26.78
CA LYS A 578 37.35 -10.52 27.29
C LYS A 578 38.63 -9.76 27.62
N LYS A 579 38.95 -9.69 28.92
CA LYS A 579 40.22 -9.13 29.41
C LYS A 579 41.40 -9.92 28.90
#